data_AF-A0A4Z0QJ89-F1
#
_entry.id   AF-A0A4Z0QJ89-F1
#
_cell.length_a   1.000
_cell.length_b   1.000
_cell.length_c   1.000
_cell.angle_alpha   90.00
_cell.angle_beta   90.00
_cell.angle_gamma   90.00
#
_symmetry.space_group_name_H-M   'P 1'
#
loop_
_entity.id
_entity.type
_entity.pdbx_description
1 polymer ?
#
loop_
_entity_poly.entity_id
_entity_poly.type
_entity_poly.pdbx_seq_one_letter_code
_entity_poly.pdbx_strand_id
1 'polypeptide(L)'
;LVDILGASGAENVQGEVQQKLDLFANEKLKAALKARDIVAGIASEEEDEIVVFEGCEHAKYVVLMDPLDGSSNIDVNVSVGTIFSIYRRVTPVGTPVTEEDFLPPGTKLVAAGGDGG
;
A
#
# COMPACT_ATOMS: atom_id res chain seq x y z
N LEU A 1 16.52 17.14 9.51
CA LEU A 1 16.36 15.79 8.93
C LEU A 1 16.28 14.72 10.04
N VAL A 2 15.74 15.06 11.23
CA VAL A 2 15.77 14.24 12.45
C VAL A 2 14.39 14.35 13.08
N ASP A 3 13.41 13.59 12.56
CA ASP A 3 12.10 13.41 13.23
C ASP A 3 11.26 12.25 12.65
N ILE A 4 11.87 11.36 11.85
CA ILE A 4 11.18 10.24 11.17
C ILE A 4 11.53 8.88 11.83
N LEU A 5 12.60 8.82 12.63
CA LEU A 5 13.01 7.62 13.35
C LEU A 5 12.41 7.64 14.75
N GLY A 6 11.34 6.88 14.97
CA GLY A 6 10.70 6.71 16.27
C GLY A 6 9.28 6.17 16.15
N ALA A 7 8.86 5.42 17.18
CA ALA A 7 7.51 4.87 17.30
C ALA A 7 6.45 5.97 17.14
N SER A 8 5.46 5.72 16.30
CA SER A 8 4.28 6.58 16.18
C SER A 8 3.41 6.51 17.45
N GLY A 9 3.58 5.45 18.24
CA GLY A 9 2.72 5.15 19.40
C GLY A 9 1.39 4.51 19.01
N ALA A 10 1.21 4.22 17.73
CA ALA A 10 0.09 3.45 17.17
C ALA A 10 0.53 1.98 17.01
N GLU A 11 -0.40 1.06 17.26
CA GLU A 11 -0.23 -0.38 17.06
C GLU A 11 -0.99 -0.73 15.77
N ASN A 12 -0.33 -1.40 14.82
CA ASN A 12 -0.96 -1.78 13.56
C ASN A 12 -1.84 -3.05 13.73
N VAL A 13 -2.58 -3.43 12.68
CA VAL A 13 -3.45 -4.62 12.65
C VAL A 13 -2.72 -5.94 12.93
N GLN A 14 -1.38 -5.93 12.87
CA GLN A 14 -0.51 -7.07 13.13
C GLN A 14 0.05 -7.09 14.56
N GLY A 15 -0.24 -6.08 15.39
CA GLY A 15 0.24 -5.99 16.77
C GLY A 15 1.67 -5.47 16.91
N GLU A 16 2.20 -4.83 15.86
CA GLU A 16 3.53 -4.23 15.87
C GLU A 16 3.48 -2.72 16.12
N VAL A 17 4.54 -2.19 16.74
CA VAL A 17 4.67 -0.75 17.00
C VAL A 17 4.99 -0.06 15.68
N GLN A 18 3.99 0.63 15.13
CA GLN A 18 4.07 1.30 13.85
C GLN A 18 5.10 2.44 13.92
N GLN A 19 6.06 2.45 13.01
CA GLN A 19 7.07 3.49 12.94
C GLN A 19 6.52 4.69 12.17
N LYS A 20 6.98 5.90 12.53
CA LYS A 20 6.61 7.12 11.78
C LYS A 20 6.98 7.05 10.30
N LEU A 21 8.02 6.27 9.96
CA LEU A 21 8.44 6.07 8.58
C LEU A 21 7.43 5.23 7.79
N ASP A 22 6.81 4.22 8.41
CA ASP A 22 5.79 3.37 7.78
C ASP A 22 4.58 4.21 7.36
N LEU A 23 4.07 5.01 8.29
CA LEU A 23 2.98 5.96 8.03
C LEU A 23 3.35 6.98 6.94
N PHE A 24 4.58 7.49 6.96
CA PHE A 24 5.04 8.43 5.97
C PHE A 24 5.14 7.78 4.58
N ALA A 25 5.68 6.57 4.48
CA ALA A 25 5.79 5.82 3.23
C ALA A 25 4.40 5.49 2.65
N ASN A 26 3.48 5.02 3.51
CA ASN A 26 2.09 4.75 3.15
C ASN A 26 1.41 5.98 2.54
N GLU A 27 1.46 7.13 3.22
CA GLU A 27 0.85 8.37 2.74
C GLU A 27 1.46 8.88 1.42
N LYS A 28 2.79 8.73 1.24
CA LYS A 28 3.46 9.12 0.00
C LYS A 28 3.05 8.23 -1.17
N LEU A 29 2.98 6.92 -0.97
CA LEU A 29 2.55 5.98 -2.02
C LEU A 29 1.07 6.17 -2.36
N LYS A 30 0.20 6.34 -1.36
CA LYS A 30 -1.22 6.70 -1.52
C LYS A 30 -1.38 7.94 -2.40
N ALA A 31 -0.72 9.03 -2.03
CA ALA A 31 -0.81 10.29 -2.76
C ALA A 31 -0.27 10.15 -4.21
N ALA A 32 0.84 9.42 -4.39
CA ALA A 32 1.43 9.20 -5.71
C ALA A 32 0.51 8.38 -6.62
N LEU A 33 -0.12 7.32 -6.11
CA LEU A 33 -1.03 6.47 -6.88
C LEU A 33 -2.34 7.20 -7.22
N LYS A 34 -2.91 7.94 -6.26
CA LYS A 34 -4.10 8.76 -6.50
C LYS A 34 -3.85 9.83 -7.56
N ALA A 35 -2.69 10.50 -7.52
CA ALA A 35 -2.34 11.55 -8.49
C ALA A 35 -2.17 11.02 -9.93
N ARG A 36 -1.98 9.72 -10.12
CA ARG A 36 -1.84 9.11 -11.45
C ARG A 36 -3.18 8.82 -12.14
N ASP A 37 -4.30 8.80 -11.40
CA ASP A 37 -5.65 8.58 -11.94
C ASP A 37 -5.83 7.27 -12.75
N ILE A 38 -4.99 6.26 -12.48
CA ILE A 38 -5.02 4.95 -13.16
C ILE A 38 -5.34 3.79 -12.21
N VAL A 39 -5.43 4.07 -10.90
CA VAL A 39 -5.71 3.12 -9.83
C VAL A 39 -7.04 3.49 -9.19
N ALA A 40 -7.94 2.51 -9.04
CA ALA A 40 -9.28 2.73 -8.48
C ALA A 40 -9.29 2.68 -6.94
N GLY A 41 -8.32 1.97 -6.37
CA GLY A 41 -8.13 1.89 -4.93
C GLY A 41 -6.89 1.07 -4.58
N ILE A 42 -6.55 1.10 -3.30
CA ILE A 42 -5.40 0.38 -2.77
C ILE A 42 -5.77 -0.45 -1.53
N ALA A 43 -4.95 -1.45 -1.25
CA ALA A 43 -4.85 -2.06 0.07
C ALA A 43 -3.41 -1.91 0.54
N SER A 44 -3.21 -1.58 1.81
CA SER A 44 -1.90 -1.36 2.40
C SER A 44 -1.80 -2.16 3.69
N GLU A 45 -0.60 -2.63 4.02
CA GLU A 45 -0.35 -3.23 5.35
C GLU A 45 -0.67 -2.27 6.50
N GLU A 46 -0.51 -0.97 6.26
CA GLU A 46 -0.70 0.09 7.25
C GLU A 46 -2.15 0.59 7.35
N GLU A 47 -3.10 -0.04 6.64
CA GLU A 47 -4.51 0.34 6.62
C GLU A 47 -5.39 -0.88 6.95
N ASP A 48 -6.35 -0.71 7.87
CA ASP A 48 -7.27 -1.78 8.25
C ASP A 48 -8.27 -2.12 7.14
N GLU A 49 -8.67 -1.11 6.37
CA GLU A 49 -9.67 -1.23 5.30
C GLU A 49 -9.07 -0.83 3.94
N ILE A 50 -9.70 -1.30 2.86
CA ILE A 50 -9.33 -0.87 1.51
C ILE A 50 -9.56 0.64 1.34
N VAL A 51 -8.62 1.32 0.70
CA VAL A 51 -8.74 2.75 0.40
C VAL A 51 -9.25 2.90 -1.02
N VAL A 52 -10.50 3.32 -1.15
CA VAL A 52 -11.12 3.64 -2.44
C VAL A 52 -10.74 5.06 -2.84
N PHE A 53 -10.22 5.25 -4.05
CA PHE A 53 -9.93 6.59 -4.56
C PHE A 53 -11.19 7.18 -5.22
N GLU A 54 -11.81 8.14 -4.54
CA GLU A 54 -12.96 8.89 -5.07
C GLU A 54 -12.61 9.58 -6.40
N GLY A 55 -13.50 9.44 -7.39
CA GLY A 55 -13.32 10.01 -8.72
C GLY A 55 -12.42 9.18 -9.64
N CYS A 56 -11.93 8.02 -9.19
CA CYS A 56 -11.12 7.09 -9.97
C CYS A 56 -11.90 5.81 -10.33
N GLU A 57 -13.23 5.84 -10.35
CA GLU A 57 -14.06 4.66 -10.65
C GLU A 57 -13.85 4.14 -12.08
N HIS A 58 -13.36 5.00 -12.99
CA HIS A 58 -12.94 4.63 -14.36
C HIS A 58 -11.63 3.85 -14.42
N ALA A 59 -10.84 3.86 -13.34
CA ALA A 59 -9.59 3.12 -13.28
C ALA A 59 -9.85 1.60 -13.26
N LYS A 60 -8.91 0.87 -13.86
CA LYS A 60 -9.01 -0.58 -14.12
C LYS A 60 -8.13 -1.42 -13.21
N TYR A 61 -7.29 -0.78 -12.42
CA TYR A 61 -6.28 -1.43 -11.62
C TYR A 61 -6.50 -1.14 -10.13
N VAL A 62 -6.12 -2.11 -9.32
CA VAL A 62 -6.01 -1.99 -7.88
C VAL A 62 -4.61 -2.40 -7.47
N VAL A 63 -4.11 -1.80 -6.39
CA VAL A 63 -2.73 -2.02 -5.93
C VAL A 63 -2.76 -2.48 -4.49
N LEU A 64 -2.11 -3.60 -4.20
CA LEU A 64 -1.75 -3.98 -2.84
C LEU A 64 -0.31 -3.56 -2.62
N MET A 65 -0.01 -2.96 -1.49
CA MET A 65 1.35 -2.54 -1.16
C MET A 65 1.71 -2.87 0.27
N ASP A 66 2.99 -3.18 0.45
CA ASP A 66 3.69 -3.05 1.72
C ASP A 66 4.61 -1.82 1.55
N PRO A 67 4.27 -0.68 2.17
CA PRO A 67 4.99 0.56 1.98
C PRO A 67 6.41 0.50 2.54
N LEU A 68 6.67 -0.35 3.54
CA LEU A 68 7.98 -0.48 4.17
C LEU A 68 8.24 -1.89 4.72
N ASP A 69 8.69 -2.77 3.84
CA ASP A 69 9.12 -4.12 4.18
C ASP A 69 10.41 -4.05 5.00
N GLY A 70 10.40 -4.68 6.18
CA GLY A 70 11.51 -4.68 7.11
C GLY A 70 11.58 -3.43 8.00
N SER A 71 10.46 -2.85 8.39
CA SER A 71 10.39 -1.75 9.38
C SER A 71 11.21 -2.01 10.67
N SER A 72 11.26 -3.26 11.12
CA SER A 72 12.11 -3.73 12.23
C SER A 72 13.62 -3.54 12.02
N ASN A 73 14.06 -3.40 10.77
CA ASN A 73 15.47 -3.25 10.37
C ASN A 73 15.91 -1.77 10.26
N ILE A 74 14.96 -0.82 10.38
CA ILE A 74 15.25 0.62 10.31
C ILE A 74 16.32 1.02 11.35
N ASP A 75 16.20 0.51 12.58
CA ASP A 75 17.06 0.89 13.70
C ASP A 75 18.50 0.34 13.59
N VAL A 76 18.71 -0.67 12.74
CA VAL A 76 20.02 -1.31 12.52
C VAL A 76 20.66 -0.92 11.18
N ASN A 77 20.06 0.03 10.44
CA ASN A 77 20.54 0.51 9.14
C ASN A 77 20.75 -0.62 8.12
N VAL A 78 19.88 -1.63 8.18
CA VAL A 78 19.81 -2.73 7.22
C VAL A 78 18.81 -2.35 6.12
N SER A 79 18.93 -2.98 4.94
CA SER A 79 18.07 -2.71 3.79
C SER A 79 16.59 -2.80 4.16
N VAL A 80 15.87 -1.72 3.85
CA VAL A 80 14.41 -1.65 3.86
C VAL A 80 13.93 -1.60 2.42
N GLY A 81 12.74 -2.12 2.17
CA GLY A 81 12.17 -2.18 0.83
C GLY A 81 10.72 -1.77 0.77
N THR A 82 10.18 -1.74 -0.44
CA THR A 82 8.75 -1.53 -0.67
C THR A 82 8.28 -2.62 -1.63
N ILE A 83 7.21 -3.32 -1.29
CA ILE A 83 6.61 -4.35 -2.13
C ILE A 83 5.29 -3.83 -2.67
N PHE A 84 5.01 -4.08 -3.95
CA PHE A 84 3.72 -3.78 -4.54
C PHE A 84 3.26 -4.88 -5.49
N SER A 85 1.95 -5.05 -5.55
CA SER A 85 1.24 -6.02 -6.37
C SER A 85 0.09 -5.33 -7.08
N ILE A 86 0.05 -5.41 -8.40
CA ILE A 86 -0.96 -4.77 -9.24
C ILE A 86 -1.89 -5.83 -9.80
N TYR A 87 -3.17 -5.69 -9.51
CA TYR A 87 -4.23 -6.50 -10.09
C TYR A 87 -5.14 -5.67 -10.97
N ARG A 88 -5.80 -6.35 -11.89
CA ARG A 88 -6.92 -5.79 -12.62
C ARG A 88 -8.18 -6.02 -11.80
N ARG A 89 -8.98 -4.96 -11.60
CA ARG A 89 -10.24 -5.06 -10.88
C ARG A 89 -11.18 -6.10 -11.51
N VAL A 90 -11.92 -6.81 -10.67
CA VAL A 90 -12.98 -7.75 -11.05
C VAL A 90 -14.34 -7.06 -11.08
N THR A 91 -14.54 -6.04 -10.26
CA THR A 91 -15.75 -5.21 -10.27
C THR A 91 -15.86 -4.39 -11.56
N PRO A 92 -17.08 -4.08 -12.02
CA PRO A 92 -17.27 -3.31 -13.25
C PRO A 92 -16.62 -1.92 -13.19
N VAL A 93 -15.98 -1.50 -14.28
CA VAL A 93 -15.44 -0.14 -14.41
C VAL A 93 -16.59 0.88 -14.34
N GLY A 94 -16.40 1.94 -13.56
CA GLY A 94 -17.42 2.95 -13.27
C GLY A 94 -18.15 2.74 -11.94
N THR A 95 -17.86 1.66 -11.21
CA THR A 95 -18.30 1.49 -9.81
C THR A 95 -17.11 1.67 -8.86
N PRO A 96 -17.34 1.94 -7.56
CA PRO A 96 -16.30 1.79 -6.55
C PRO A 96 -15.77 0.34 -6.52
N VAL A 97 -14.50 0.18 -6.15
CA VAL A 97 -13.89 -1.14 -5.90
C VAL A 97 -14.34 -1.68 -4.55
N THR A 98 -14.36 -3.01 -4.43
CA THR A 98 -14.70 -3.72 -3.19
C THR A 98 -13.54 -4.62 -2.77
N GLU A 99 -13.62 -5.22 -1.57
CA GLU A 99 -12.58 -6.14 -1.07
C GLU A 99 -12.32 -7.31 -2.03
N GLU A 100 -13.32 -7.73 -2.80
CA GLU A 100 -13.20 -8.78 -3.82
C GLU A 100 -12.15 -8.44 -4.90
N ASP A 101 -11.92 -7.16 -5.18
CA ASP A 101 -10.89 -6.71 -6.11
C ASP A 101 -9.47 -6.93 -5.57
N PHE A 102 -9.32 -7.02 -4.24
CA PHE A 102 -8.05 -7.17 -3.54
C PHE A 102 -7.76 -8.59 -3.07
N LEU A 103 -8.74 -9.50 -3.19
CA LEU A 103 -8.60 -10.93 -2.87
C LEU A 103 -8.48 -11.87 -4.10
N PRO A 104 -7.97 -11.47 -5.28
CA PRO A 104 -7.79 -12.39 -6.39
C PRO A 104 -6.62 -13.35 -6.12
N PRO A 105 -6.64 -14.56 -6.71
CA PRO A 105 -5.50 -15.47 -6.60
C PRO A 105 -4.26 -14.85 -7.25
N GLY A 106 -3.06 -15.14 -6.71
CA GLY A 106 -1.79 -14.59 -7.20
C GLY A 106 -1.49 -14.86 -8.68
N THR A 107 -2.13 -15.87 -9.29
CA THR A 107 -2.07 -16.12 -10.74
C THR A 107 -2.70 -15.01 -11.60
N LYS A 108 -3.41 -14.05 -10.98
CA LYS A 108 -4.02 -12.89 -11.62
C LYS A 108 -3.16 -11.62 -11.52
N LEU A 109 -1.97 -11.70 -10.93
CA LEU A 109 -1.04 -10.57 -10.88
C LEU A 109 -0.72 -10.09 -12.29
N VAL A 110 -0.91 -8.78 -12.50
CA VAL A 110 -0.54 -8.12 -13.76
C VAL A 110 0.91 -7.66 -13.69
N ALA A 111 1.33 -7.19 -12.52
CA ALA A 111 2.71 -6.86 -12.21
C ALA A 111 2.93 -6.99 -10.70
N ALA A 112 4.15 -7.34 -10.31
CA ALA A 112 4.61 -7.27 -8.93
C ALA A 112 6.06 -6.78 -8.95
N GLY A 113 6.47 -6.09 -7.89
CA GLY A 113 7.82 -5.60 -7.74
C GLY A 113 8.15 -5.42 -6.27
N GLY A 114 9.43 -5.56 -5.96
CA GLY A 114 10.03 -5.19 -4.69
C GLY A 114 11.32 -4.45 -4.98
N ASP A 115 11.51 -3.29 -4.37
CA ASP A 115 12.81 -2.62 -4.34
C ASP A 115 13.44 -2.91 -2.99
N GLY A 116 14.44 -3.79 -2.95
CA GLY A 116 15.25 -4.08 -1.77
C GLY A 116 16.68 -3.70 -2.09
N GLY A 117 17.17 -2.64 -1.45
CA GLY A 117 18.52 -2.10 -1.65
C GLY A 117 19.63 -3.02 -1.19
#